data_AF-A0A2W4VX19-F1
#
_entry.id   AF-A0A2W4VX19-F1
#
_cell.length_a   1.000
_cell.length_b   1.000
_cell.length_c   1.000
_cell.angle_alpha   90.00
_cell.angle_beta   90.00
_cell.angle_gamma   90.00
#
_symmetry.space_group_name_H-M   'P 1'
#
loop_
_entity.id
_entity.type
_entity.pdbx_description
1 polymer ?
#
loop_
_entity_poly.entity_id
_entity_poly.type
_entity_poly.pdbx_seq_one_letter_code
_entity_poly.pdbx_strand_id
1 'polypeptide(L)'
;MASQRDRLYKQIQRLSLDEKQALREWLDQQIEAEQAPPEVEPQQGREVAEKKQIGRVTYQAELVKCGKPNCRCATEEQLHGPYWYAYRKQGQKLKSWYIGKELKLLEAEDYPDAER
;
A
#
# COMPACT_ATOMS: atom_id res chain seq x y z
N MET A 1 -2.14 -3.57 36.68
CA MET A 1 -2.35 -4.45 35.50
C MET A 1 -1.07 -4.47 34.69
N ALA A 2 -0.50 -5.64 34.38
CA ALA A 2 0.72 -5.70 33.55
C ALA A 2 0.41 -5.25 32.12
N SER A 3 1.29 -4.41 31.54
CA SER A 3 1.13 -3.92 30.17
C SER A 3 1.11 -5.09 29.18
N GLN A 4 0.45 -4.92 28.04
CA GLN A 4 0.51 -5.90 26.93
C GLN A 4 1.97 -6.21 26.57
N ARG A 5 2.85 -5.21 26.61
CA ARG A 5 4.29 -5.36 26.37
C ARG A 5 4.96 -6.26 27.42
N ASP A 6 4.65 -6.07 28.69
CA ASP A 6 5.26 -6.84 29.78
C ASP A 6 4.87 -8.33 29.72
N ARG A 7 3.65 -8.62 29.25
CA ARG A 7 3.18 -9.99 29.01
C ARG A 7 3.96 -10.65 27.88
N LEU A 8 4.14 -9.96 26.75
CA LEU A 8 4.94 -10.45 25.62
C LEU A 8 6.39 -10.71 26.02
N TYR A 9 7.01 -9.78 26.75
CA TYR A 9 8.40 -9.96 27.19
C TYR A 9 8.59 -11.18 28.07
N LYS A 10 7.66 -11.44 29.01
CA LYS A 10 7.70 -12.66 29.82
C LYS A 10 7.52 -13.94 29.00
N GLN A 11 6.77 -13.90 27.90
CA GLN A 11 6.63 -15.05 27.00
C GLN A 11 7.93 -15.28 26.21
N ILE A 12 8.46 -14.22 25.59
CA ILE A 12 9.69 -14.28 24.80
C ILE A 12 10.90 -14.69 25.67
N GLN A 13 10.97 -14.24 26.92
CA GLN A 13 12.07 -14.61 27.84
C GLN A 13 12.19 -16.12 28.06
N ARG A 14 11.07 -16.86 28.02
CA ARG A 14 11.03 -18.31 28.24
C ARG A 14 11.50 -19.12 27.03
N LEU A 15 11.60 -18.50 25.85
CA LEU A 15 12.13 -19.15 24.66
C LEU A 15 13.63 -19.44 24.82
N SER A 16 14.06 -20.56 24.25
CA SER A 16 15.48 -20.89 24.03
C SER A 16 16.16 -19.88 23.10
N LEU A 17 17.48 -19.97 22.96
CA LEU A 17 18.24 -19.09 22.05
C LEU A 17 17.79 -19.30 20.59
N ASP A 18 17.66 -20.55 20.16
CA ASP A 18 17.27 -20.90 18.78
C ASP A 18 15.85 -20.41 18.47
N GLU A 19 14.91 -20.57 19.42
CA GLU A 19 13.55 -20.04 19.27
C GLU A 19 13.52 -18.50 19.21
N LYS A 20 14.39 -17.82 19.97
CA LYS A 20 14.54 -16.35 19.89
C LYS A 20 15.12 -15.91 18.55
N GLN A 21 16.08 -16.66 18.00
CA GLN A 21 16.65 -16.39 16.68
C GLN A 21 15.60 -16.59 15.59
N ALA A 22 14.87 -17.71 15.61
CA ALA A 22 13.78 -17.97 14.68
C ALA A 22 12.66 -16.90 14.77
N LEU A 23 12.29 -16.49 15.99
CA LEU A 23 11.32 -15.40 16.18
C LEU A 23 11.84 -14.07 15.62
N ARG A 24 13.13 -13.76 15.80
CA ARG A 24 13.74 -12.54 15.27
C ARG A 24 13.70 -12.54 13.75
N GLU A 25 14.13 -13.62 13.11
CA GLU A 25 14.09 -13.75 11.65
C GLU A 25 12.66 -13.62 11.12
N TRP A 26 11.70 -14.27 11.77
CA TRP A 26 10.29 -14.15 11.40
C TRP A 26 9.78 -12.70 11.56
N LEU A 27 10.11 -12.03 12.67
CA LEU A 27 9.73 -10.62 12.89
C LEU A 27 10.36 -9.70 11.85
N ASP A 28 11.63 -9.91 11.51
CA ASP A 28 12.32 -9.13 10.49
C ASP A 28 11.61 -9.29 9.13
N GLN A 29 11.21 -10.52 8.76
CA GLN A 29 10.41 -10.78 7.55
C GLN A 29 9.03 -10.13 7.60
N GLN A 30 8.33 -10.16 8.74
CA GLN A 30 7.03 -9.51 8.88
C GLN A 30 7.15 -8.00 8.75
N ILE A 31 8.15 -7.40 9.41
CA ILE A 31 8.45 -5.97 9.33
C ILE A 31 8.74 -5.60 7.88
N GLU A 32 9.61 -6.36 7.20
CA GLU A 32 9.91 -6.12 5.78
C GLU A 32 8.63 -6.19 4.92
N ALA A 33 7.79 -7.20 5.10
CA ALA A 33 6.55 -7.36 4.36
C ALA A 33 5.51 -6.25 4.61
N GLU A 34 5.44 -5.73 5.84
CA GLU A 34 4.61 -4.57 6.20
C GLU A 34 5.16 -3.26 5.64
N GLN A 35 6.49 -3.13 5.57
CA GLN A 35 7.15 -1.95 5.02
C GLN A 35 7.26 -1.96 3.49
N ALA A 36 7.15 -3.13 2.85
CA ALA A 36 7.24 -3.26 1.41
C ALA A 36 6.09 -2.49 0.71
N PRO A 37 6.39 -1.77 -0.38
CA PRO A 37 5.37 -1.14 -1.20
C PRO A 37 4.40 -2.21 -1.73
N PRO A 38 3.08 -1.98 -1.69
CA PRO A 38 2.12 -2.99 -2.09
C PRO A 38 2.21 -3.27 -3.59
N GLU A 39 2.17 -4.53 -3.97
CA GLU A 39 1.87 -4.89 -5.35
C GLU A 39 0.37 -4.67 -5.59
N VAL A 40 0.05 -3.84 -6.59
CA VAL A 40 -1.32 -3.44 -6.90
C VAL A 40 -1.61 -3.74 -8.36
N GLU A 41 -2.65 -4.52 -8.57
CA GLU A 41 -3.23 -4.80 -9.88
C GLU A 41 -4.20 -3.68 -10.27
N PRO A 42 -4.34 -3.36 -11.57
CA PRO A 42 -5.34 -2.40 -12.03
C PRO A 42 -6.75 -2.81 -11.59
N GLN A 43 -7.51 -1.84 -11.11
CA GLN A 43 -8.94 -2.04 -10.87
C GLN A 43 -9.68 -2.24 -12.20
N GLN A 44 -10.85 -2.90 -12.15
CA GLN A 44 -11.67 -3.10 -13.34
C GLN A 44 -11.98 -1.78 -14.06
N GLY A 45 -11.78 -1.77 -15.38
CA GLY A 45 -11.98 -0.56 -16.20
C GLY A 45 -10.85 0.46 -16.08
N ARG A 46 -9.70 0.06 -15.56
CA ARG A 46 -8.47 0.84 -15.53
C ARG A 46 -7.31 0.09 -16.16
N GLU A 47 -6.35 0.82 -16.70
CA GLU A 47 -5.10 0.31 -17.25
C GLU A 47 -3.93 1.09 -16.67
N VAL A 48 -2.85 0.40 -16.30
CA VAL A 48 -1.66 1.04 -15.73
C VAL A 48 -0.70 1.38 -16.86
N ALA A 49 -0.51 2.68 -17.10
CA ALA A 49 0.47 3.18 -18.07
C ALA A 49 1.89 3.21 -17.48
N GLU A 50 2.03 3.50 -16.18
CA GLU A 50 3.31 3.57 -15.48
C GLU A 50 3.16 3.18 -14.01
N LYS A 51 4.16 2.50 -13.45
CA LYS A 51 4.22 2.10 -12.02
C LYS A 51 5.57 2.53 -11.42
N LYS A 52 5.55 3.13 -10.23
CA LYS A 52 6.75 3.49 -9.44
C LYS A 52 6.60 3.05 -8.01
N GLN A 53 7.67 2.56 -7.39
CA GLN A 53 7.70 2.20 -5.98
C GLN A 53 8.72 3.09 -5.26
N ILE A 54 8.26 3.84 -4.26
CA ILE A 54 9.09 4.76 -3.49
C ILE A 54 8.76 4.55 -2.02
N GLY A 55 9.74 4.10 -1.24
CA GLY A 55 9.53 3.71 0.15
C GLY A 55 8.44 2.63 0.27
N ARG A 56 7.42 2.89 1.08
CA ARG A 56 6.30 1.97 1.35
C ARG A 56 5.10 2.15 0.42
N VAL A 57 5.27 2.92 -0.65
CA VAL A 57 4.17 3.40 -1.49
C VAL A 57 4.38 2.97 -2.94
N THR A 58 3.33 2.45 -3.55
CA THR A 58 3.26 2.18 -4.98
C THR A 58 2.44 3.29 -5.64
N TYR A 59 3.04 3.98 -6.60
CA TYR A 59 2.40 4.97 -7.43
C TYR A 59 2.05 4.35 -8.79
N GLN A 60 0.83 4.59 -9.28
CA GLN A 60 0.39 4.15 -10.60
C GLN A 60 -0.21 5.29 -11.39
N ALA A 61 0.19 5.42 -12.65
CA ALA A 61 -0.45 6.28 -13.62
C ALA A 61 -1.53 5.46 -14.35
N GLU A 62 -2.79 5.70 -14.03
CA GLU A 62 -3.92 4.89 -14.46
C GLU A 62 -4.77 5.61 -15.51
N LEU A 63 -4.98 4.93 -16.63
CA LEU A 63 -6.01 5.24 -17.61
C LEU A 63 -7.34 4.66 -17.14
N VAL A 64 -8.45 5.41 -17.23
CA VAL A 64 -9.74 5.04 -16.61
C VAL A 64 -10.94 5.17 -17.54
N LYS A 65 -11.90 4.24 -17.40
CA LYS A 65 -13.27 4.39 -17.94
C LYS A 65 -14.11 5.25 -17.00
N CYS A 66 -14.72 6.32 -17.49
CA CYS A 66 -15.55 7.20 -16.64
C CYS A 66 -16.96 6.66 -16.34
N GLY A 67 -17.38 5.58 -16.99
CA GLY A 67 -18.70 4.95 -16.81
C GLY A 67 -19.88 5.69 -17.44
N LYS A 68 -19.67 6.83 -18.12
CA LYS A 68 -20.73 7.53 -18.85
C LYS A 68 -20.97 6.85 -20.22
N PRO A 69 -22.22 6.48 -20.56
CA PRO A 69 -22.51 5.67 -21.75
C PRO A 69 -22.15 6.37 -23.07
N ASN A 70 -22.27 7.70 -23.11
CA ASN A 70 -21.99 8.50 -24.31
C ASN A 70 -20.56 9.07 -24.33
N CYS A 71 -19.68 8.60 -23.44
CA CYS A 71 -18.28 9.04 -23.44
C CYS A 71 -17.46 8.14 -24.37
N ARG A 72 -16.50 8.72 -25.09
CA ARG A 72 -15.60 7.96 -25.97
C ARG A 72 -14.87 6.84 -25.24
N CYS A 73 -14.53 7.00 -23.96
CA CYS A 73 -13.89 5.92 -23.19
C CYS A 73 -14.79 4.69 -22.93
N ALA A 74 -16.10 4.79 -23.19
CA ALA A 74 -17.05 3.70 -23.04
C ALA A 74 -17.33 2.99 -24.37
N THR A 75 -17.19 3.71 -25.50
CA THR A 75 -17.53 3.22 -26.84
C THR A 75 -16.31 2.92 -27.71
N GLU A 76 -15.16 3.51 -27.36
CA GLU A 76 -13.88 3.38 -28.06
C GLU A 76 -12.80 2.95 -27.05
N GLU A 77 -11.62 2.56 -27.53
CA GLU A 77 -10.45 2.22 -26.69
C GLU A 77 -9.75 3.45 -26.09
N GLN A 78 -10.36 4.64 -26.16
CA GLN A 78 -9.76 5.89 -25.68
C GLN A 78 -10.12 6.18 -24.20
N LEU A 79 -9.32 5.63 -23.29
CA LEU A 79 -9.46 5.86 -21.84
C LEU A 79 -9.08 7.29 -21.42
N HIS A 80 -9.62 7.75 -20.29
CA HIS A 80 -9.21 9.03 -19.69
C HIS A 80 -7.93 8.90 -18.88
N GLY A 81 -7.17 9.99 -18.80
CA GLY A 81 -5.97 10.07 -17.96
C GLY A 81 -4.70 10.20 -18.81
N PRO A 82 -3.56 9.65 -18.34
CA PRO A 82 -3.43 8.92 -17.09
C PRO A 82 -3.60 9.82 -15.86
N TYR A 83 -4.08 9.24 -14.77
CA TYR A 83 -4.12 9.87 -13.45
C TYR A 83 -3.26 9.11 -12.46
N TRP A 84 -2.51 9.84 -11.65
CA TRP A 84 -1.69 9.29 -10.60
C TRP A 84 -2.51 8.94 -9.37
N TYR A 85 -2.29 7.72 -8.88
CA TYR A 85 -2.75 7.22 -7.60
C TYR A 85 -1.56 6.75 -6.76
N ALA A 86 -1.60 7.00 -5.46
CA ALA A 86 -0.71 6.39 -4.48
C ALA A 86 -1.42 5.23 -3.80
N TYR A 87 -0.70 4.14 -3.53
CA TYR A 87 -1.17 2.95 -2.84
C TYR A 87 -0.23 2.58 -1.71
N ARG A 88 -0.77 2.36 -0.51
CA ARG A 88 0.01 1.97 0.68
C ARG A 88 -0.78 0.98 1.52
N LYS A 89 -0.08 0.05 2.18
CA LYS A 89 -0.67 -0.80 3.23
C LYS A 89 -0.83 0.02 4.53
N GLN A 90 -2.03 -0.04 5.11
CA GLN A 90 -2.31 0.44 6.46
C GLN A 90 -2.85 -0.75 7.26
N GLY A 91 -1.97 -1.36 8.06
CA GLY A 91 -2.22 -2.68 8.64
C GLY A 91 -2.51 -3.71 7.55
N GLN A 92 -3.65 -4.40 7.66
CA GLN A 92 -4.08 -5.42 6.69
C GLN A 92 -4.82 -4.85 5.46
N LYS A 93 -5.05 -3.54 5.38
CA LYS A 93 -5.86 -2.92 4.32
C LYS A 93 -4.99 -2.17 3.32
N LEU A 94 -5.30 -2.33 2.03
CA LEU A 94 -4.77 -1.47 0.98
C LEU A 94 -5.56 -0.16 0.97
N LYS A 95 -4.86 0.97 0.99
CA LYS A 95 -5.43 2.31 0.86
C LYS A 95 -4.92 2.96 -0.42
N SER A 96 -5.76 3.78 -1.03
CA SER A 96 -5.43 4.54 -2.23
C SER A 96 -5.74 6.02 -2.07
N TRP A 97 -4.94 6.86 -2.72
CA TRP A 97 -5.13 8.31 -2.76
C TRP A 97 -4.98 8.80 -4.20
N TYR A 98 -5.93 9.62 -4.65
CA TYR A 98 -5.86 10.28 -5.95
C TYR A 98 -4.91 11.48 -5.85
N ILE A 99 -3.95 11.56 -6.76
CA ILE A 99 -2.96 12.63 -6.79
C ILE A 99 -3.33 13.67 -7.84
N GLY A 100 -3.65 13.24 -9.07
CA GLY A 100 -3.95 14.14 -10.18
C GLY A 100 -3.30 13.71 -11.48
N LYS A 101 -3.04 14.65 -12.40
CA LYS A 101 -2.43 14.36 -13.71
C LYS A 101 -0.91 14.27 -13.67
N GLU A 102 -0.29 14.93 -12.70
CA GLU A 102 1.16 14.95 -12.51
C GLU A 102 1.52 14.14 -11.27
N LEU A 103 2.67 13.46 -11.32
CA LEU A 103 3.16 12.71 -10.17
C LEU A 103 3.65 13.70 -9.11
N LYS A 104 2.93 13.77 -7.99
CA LYS A 104 3.40 14.33 -6.74
C LYS A 104 3.67 13.20 -5.76
N LEU A 105 4.89 13.13 -5.22
CA LEU A 105 5.19 12.24 -4.11
C LEU A 105 4.45 12.76 -2.87
N LEU A 106 3.72 11.88 -2.21
CA LEU A 106 3.00 12.20 -0.99
C LEU A 106 3.93 11.96 0.20
N GLU A 107 4.00 12.95 1.09
CA GLU A 107 4.69 12.83 2.37
C GLU A 107 3.74 12.27 3.45
N ALA A 108 4.26 11.93 4.63
CA ALA A 108 3.47 11.33 5.70
C ALA A 108 2.25 12.19 6.11
N GLU A 109 2.37 13.50 5.99
CA GLU A 109 1.36 14.51 6.35
C GLU A 109 0.28 14.66 5.28
N ASP A 110 0.55 14.26 4.03
CA ASP A 110 -0.41 14.34 2.92
C ASP A 110 -1.48 13.21 2.98
N TYR A 111 -1.34 12.26 3.91
CA TYR A 111 -2.28 11.15 4.10
C TYR A 111 -3.25 11.45 5.25
N PRO A 112 -4.50 11.88 4.98
CA PRO A 112 -5.46 12.24 6.04
C PRO A 112 -5.83 11.09 7.00
N ASP A 113 -5.43 9.85 6.70
CA ASP A 113 -5.74 8.64 7.47
C ASP A 113 -4.50 7.80 7.88
N ALA A 114 -3.25 8.23 7.69
CA ALA A 114 -2.07 7.35 7.74
C ALA A 114 -1.75 6.66 9.09
N GLU A 115 -2.36 7.06 10.22
CA GLU A 115 -1.99 6.56 11.56
C GLU A 115 -3.17 6.15 12.45
N ARG A 116 -4.33 5.80 11.87
CA ARG A 116 -5.41 5.14 12.64
C ARG A 116 -5.33 3.62 12.62
#